data_AF-A0A6P0DU65-F1
#
_entry.id   AF-A0A6P0DU65-F1
#
_cell.length_a   1.000
_cell.length_b   1.000
_cell.length_c   1.000
_cell.angle_alpha   90.00
_cell.angle_beta   90.00
_cell.angle_gamma   90.00
#
_symmetry.space_group_name_H-M   'P 1'
#
loop_
_entity.id
_entity.type
_entity.pdbx_description
1 polymer ?
#
loop_
_entity_poly.entity_id
_entity_poly.type
_entity_poly.pdbx_seq_one_letter_code
_entity_poly.pdbx_strand_id
1 'polypeptide(L)'
;TATKLAAHEIPWTDPAVKTALSKYAEMLSAGCCGATNTMLANDWDGEADQIFQANAKNYLLIGMWMNNRAKNDYKLVEGTDYDLFQFPSLGMGHDDTSSVDAKEFLVTSNGANPKAADAFLDYWTSAEAANLLAKNGYASPSSQVDSALYGEAQKT
;
A
#
# COMPACT_ATOMS: atom_id res chain seq x y z
N THR A 1 9.99 -17.03 -4.78
CA THR A 1 11.03 -16.98 -3.74
C THR A 1 10.47 -16.65 -2.36
N ALA A 2 9.72 -15.55 -2.19
CA ALA A 2 9.16 -15.13 -0.89
C ALA A 2 8.35 -16.22 -0.16
N THR A 3 7.43 -16.91 -0.86
CA THR A 3 6.63 -18.01 -0.26
C THR A 3 7.49 -19.14 0.28
N LYS A 4 8.53 -19.56 -0.46
CA LYS A 4 9.46 -20.62 -0.04
C LYS A 4 10.29 -20.20 1.17
N LEU A 5 10.73 -18.94 1.21
CA LEU A 5 11.46 -18.39 2.35
C LEU A 5 10.56 -18.35 3.60
N ALA A 6 9.32 -17.87 3.46
CA ALA A 6 8.34 -17.82 4.55
C ALA A 6 7.95 -19.22 5.05
N ALA A 7 7.88 -20.21 4.17
CA ALA A 7 7.64 -21.61 4.51
C ALA A 7 8.89 -22.35 5.05
N HIS A 8 10.02 -21.65 5.19
CA HIS A 8 11.31 -22.20 5.62
C HIS A 8 11.86 -23.31 4.70
N GLU A 9 11.45 -23.36 3.44
CA GLU A 9 11.94 -24.31 2.43
C GLU A 9 13.30 -23.90 1.87
N ILE A 10 13.63 -22.61 1.94
CA ILE A 10 14.94 -22.06 1.59
C ILE A 10 15.47 -21.19 2.74
N PRO A 11 16.80 -21.16 2.98
CA PRO A 11 17.38 -20.30 4.01
C PRO A 11 17.52 -18.85 3.51
N TRP A 12 17.72 -17.91 4.43
CA TRP A 12 18.11 -16.52 4.10
C TRP A 12 19.42 -16.42 3.30
N THR A 13 20.24 -17.47 3.34
CA THR A 13 21.51 -17.56 2.60
C THR A 13 21.36 -18.12 1.18
N ASP A 14 20.13 -18.47 0.76
CA ASP A 14 19.81 -18.97 -0.56
C ASP A 14 20.22 -17.96 -1.66
N PRO A 15 20.74 -18.42 -2.81
CA PRO A 15 21.16 -17.53 -3.89
C PRO A 15 20.07 -16.55 -4.34
N ALA A 16 18.80 -16.97 -4.41
CA ALA A 16 17.71 -16.10 -4.86
C ALA A 16 17.44 -14.96 -3.85
N VAL A 17 17.54 -15.25 -2.54
CA VAL A 17 17.39 -14.24 -1.48
C VAL A 17 18.54 -13.24 -1.53
N LYS A 18 19.77 -13.73 -1.67
CA LYS A 18 20.96 -12.89 -1.82
C LYS A 18 20.85 -11.97 -3.04
N THR A 19 20.44 -12.49 -4.20
CA THR A 19 20.26 -11.67 -5.40
C THR A 19 19.27 -10.53 -5.18
N ALA A 20 18.12 -10.79 -4.54
CA ALA A 20 17.13 -9.76 -4.25
C ALA A 20 17.68 -8.68 -3.29
N LEU A 21 18.33 -9.08 -2.19
CA LEU A 21 18.91 -8.14 -1.22
C LEU A 21 20.09 -7.35 -1.81
N SER A 22 20.90 -7.97 -2.65
CA SER A 22 21.97 -7.29 -3.40
C SER A 22 21.41 -6.23 -4.34
N LYS A 23 20.29 -6.51 -5.02
CA LYS A 23 19.65 -5.52 -5.89
C LYS A 23 19.13 -4.31 -5.10
N TYR A 24 18.58 -4.54 -3.92
CA TYR A 24 18.19 -3.46 -3.00
C TYR A 24 19.41 -2.63 -2.53
N ALA A 25 20.54 -3.29 -2.25
CA ALA A 25 21.78 -2.60 -1.90
C ALA A 25 22.36 -1.75 -3.05
N GLU A 26 22.24 -2.19 -4.30
CA GLU A 26 22.61 -1.40 -5.49
C GLU A 26 21.81 -0.09 -5.55
N MET A 27 20.50 -0.17 -5.33
CA MET A 27 19.63 1.01 -5.30
C MET A 27 20.05 2.01 -4.22
N LEU A 28 20.27 1.55 -3.00
CA LEU A 28 20.74 2.40 -1.91
C LEU A 28 22.10 3.05 -2.24
N SER A 29 23.02 2.28 -2.84
CA SER A 29 24.35 2.76 -3.21
C SER A 29 24.32 3.75 -4.39
N ALA A 30 23.32 3.65 -5.26
CA ALA A 30 23.10 4.58 -6.37
C ALA A 30 22.52 5.94 -5.91
N GLY A 31 22.17 6.08 -4.63
CA GLY A 31 21.60 7.31 -4.08
C GLY A 31 20.20 7.62 -4.58
N CYS A 32 19.45 6.60 -5.05
CA CYS A 32 18.07 6.79 -5.48
C CYS A 32 17.08 6.90 -4.31
N CYS A 33 17.48 6.48 -3.11
CA CYS A 33 16.70 6.57 -1.89
C CYS A 33 17.13 7.76 -1.02
N GLY A 34 16.31 8.12 -0.03
CA GLY A 34 16.67 9.11 0.97
C GLY A 34 17.93 8.72 1.77
N ALA A 35 18.51 9.69 2.49
CA ALA A 35 19.66 9.41 3.36
C ALA A 35 19.27 8.42 4.47
N THR A 36 20.08 7.37 4.67
CA THR A 36 19.74 6.26 5.57
C THR A 36 19.39 6.70 7.00
N ASN A 37 20.10 7.68 7.53
CA ASN A 37 19.82 8.23 8.86
C ASN A 37 18.42 8.85 8.97
N THR A 38 17.95 9.53 7.91
CA THR A 38 16.60 10.11 7.85
C THR A 38 15.54 9.05 7.61
N MET A 39 15.80 8.09 6.71
CA MET A 39 14.86 7.00 6.42
C MET A 39 14.59 6.11 7.64
N LEU A 40 15.58 5.91 8.51
CA LEU A 40 15.43 5.11 9.73
C LEU A 40 14.86 5.90 10.91
N ALA A 41 14.89 7.23 10.86
CA ALA A 41 14.50 8.10 11.97
C ALA A 41 13.12 8.75 11.78
N ASN A 42 12.46 8.50 10.65
CA ASN A 42 11.16 9.07 10.33
C ASN A 42 10.12 7.96 10.15
N ASP A 43 8.85 8.29 10.32
CA ASP A 43 7.73 7.41 10.02
C ASP A 43 7.06 7.79 8.70
N TRP A 44 6.06 7.00 8.29
CA TRP A 44 5.38 7.19 7.02
C TRP A 44 4.52 8.47 6.99
N ASP A 45 4.04 8.96 8.13
CA ASP A 45 3.28 10.21 8.24
C ASP A 45 4.22 11.41 8.01
N GLY A 46 5.37 11.43 8.70
CA GLY A 46 6.38 12.46 8.53
C GLY A 46 7.00 12.45 7.13
N GLU A 47 7.16 11.28 6.51
CA GLU A 47 7.59 11.16 5.11
C GLU A 47 6.54 11.70 4.12
N ALA A 48 5.25 11.53 4.41
CA ALA A 48 4.19 12.14 3.62
C ALA A 48 4.24 13.67 3.70
N ASP A 49 4.49 14.24 4.88
CA ASP A 49 4.66 15.69 5.04
C ASP A 49 5.85 16.22 4.22
N GLN A 50 6.94 15.44 4.11
CA GLN A 50 8.09 15.83 3.27
C GLN A 50 7.73 15.96 1.79
N ILE A 51 6.77 15.20 1.29
CA ILE A 51 6.32 15.26 -0.10
C ILE A 51 5.25 16.33 -0.25
N PHE A 52 4.15 16.18 0.48
CA PHE A 52 2.91 16.89 0.21
C PHE A 52 2.84 18.28 0.84
N GLN A 53 3.69 18.58 1.82
CA GLN A 53 3.68 19.89 2.49
C GLN A 53 5.02 20.63 2.34
N ALA A 54 6.13 19.97 2.64
CA ALA A 54 7.45 20.60 2.58
C ALA A 54 8.04 20.66 1.16
N ASN A 55 7.50 19.86 0.23
CA ASN A 55 8.02 19.69 -1.14
C ASN A 55 9.54 19.42 -1.16
N ALA A 56 10.01 18.62 -0.19
CA ALA A 56 11.41 18.26 0.00
C ALA A 56 11.78 16.91 -0.62
N LYS A 57 10.77 16.12 -1.04
CA LYS A 57 10.92 14.80 -1.67
C LYS A 57 9.95 14.65 -2.82
N ASN A 58 10.31 13.80 -3.80
CA ASN A 58 9.53 13.64 -5.03
C ASN A 58 8.61 12.42 -5.04
N TYR A 59 8.91 11.38 -4.25
CA TYR A 59 8.12 10.15 -4.21
C TYR A 59 8.28 9.42 -2.88
N LEU A 60 7.29 8.61 -2.54
CA LEU A 60 7.30 7.71 -1.40
C LEU A 60 6.78 6.34 -1.86
N LEU A 61 7.62 5.31 -1.73
CA LEU A 61 7.23 3.92 -1.99
C LEU A 61 6.55 3.36 -0.73
N ILE A 62 5.24 3.46 -0.69
CA ILE A 62 4.40 3.03 0.43
C ILE A 62 3.07 2.47 -0.12
N GLY A 63 2.30 1.76 0.70
CA GLY A 63 1.02 1.26 0.25
C GLY A 63 -0.02 2.35 0.02
N MET A 64 -1.08 1.98 -0.70
CA MET A 64 -2.09 2.91 -1.21
C MET A 64 -2.93 3.63 -0.15
N TRP A 65 -2.82 3.28 1.14
CA TRP A 65 -3.45 4.08 2.20
C TRP A 65 -2.96 5.53 2.23
N MET A 66 -1.80 5.82 1.63
CA MET A 66 -1.31 7.18 1.43
C MET A 66 -2.25 8.02 0.55
N ASN A 67 -2.96 7.42 -0.39
CA ASN A 67 -3.95 8.12 -1.24
C ASN A 67 -5.09 8.69 -0.38
N ASN A 68 -5.59 7.90 0.57
CA ASN A 68 -6.59 8.35 1.54
C ASN A 68 -6.08 9.53 2.37
N ARG A 69 -4.82 9.48 2.86
CA ARG A 69 -4.21 10.59 3.61
C ARG A 69 -4.07 11.84 2.74
N ALA A 70 -3.51 11.72 1.54
CA ALA A 70 -3.35 12.84 0.61
C ALA A 70 -4.68 13.57 0.33
N LYS A 71 -5.74 12.79 0.11
CA LYS A 71 -7.08 13.32 -0.13
C LYS A 71 -7.73 13.90 1.12
N ASN A 72 -7.70 13.21 2.25
CA ASN A 72 -8.52 13.57 3.41
C ASN A 72 -7.81 14.46 4.43
N ASP A 73 -6.49 14.32 4.58
CA ASP A 73 -5.74 15.09 5.56
C ASP A 73 -5.20 16.37 4.89
N TYR A 74 -4.62 16.24 3.69
CA TYR A 74 -4.01 17.36 2.97
C TYR A 74 -4.93 18.05 1.96
N LYS A 75 -6.12 17.48 1.67
CA LYS A 75 -7.11 18.02 0.73
C LYS A 75 -6.59 18.16 -0.71
N LEU A 76 -5.68 17.27 -1.12
CA LEU A 76 -5.10 17.26 -2.45
C LEU A 76 -6.02 16.60 -3.49
N VAL A 77 -5.93 17.07 -4.72
CA VAL A 77 -6.67 16.56 -5.88
C VAL A 77 -5.81 15.54 -6.62
N GLU A 78 -6.21 14.27 -6.53
CA GLU A 78 -5.59 13.15 -7.25
C GLU A 78 -5.58 13.39 -8.78
N GLY A 79 -4.45 13.12 -9.44
CA GLY A 79 -4.23 13.37 -10.87
C GLY A 79 -3.92 14.84 -11.22
N THR A 80 -3.95 15.76 -10.24
CA THR A 80 -3.58 17.18 -10.43
C THR A 80 -2.43 17.56 -9.51
N ASP A 81 -2.60 17.37 -8.20
CA ASP A 81 -1.60 17.72 -7.19
C ASP A 81 -0.60 16.59 -6.94
N TYR A 82 -1.01 15.34 -7.19
CA TYR A 82 -0.17 14.15 -7.07
C TYR A 82 -0.68 13.03 -7.97
N ASP A 83 0.14 12.00 -8.15
CA ASP A 83 -0.19 10.82 -8.96
C ASP A 83 0.36 9.54 -8.31
N LEU A 84 -0.11 8.39 -8.79
CA LEU A 84 0.37 7.06 -8.44
C LEU A 84 1.09 6.46 -9.65
N PHE A 85 2.20 5.77 -9.42
CA PHE A 85 2.94 5.15 -10.52
C PHE A 85 3.61 3.85 -10.09
N GLN A 86 3.77 2.94 -11.06
CA GLN A 86 4.50 1.70 -10.85
C GLN A 86 5.97 2.00 -10.58
N PHE A 87 6.52 1.40 -9.52
CA PHE A 87 7.94 1.52 -9.23
C PHE A 87 8.79 1.06 -10.42
N PRO A 88 9.91 1.73 -10.77
CA PRO A 88 10.71 1.38 -11.93
C PRO A 88 11.15 -0.09 -11.94
N SER A 89 11.03 -0.72 -13.11
CA SER A 89 11.46 -2.11 -13.32
C SER A 89 12.93 -2.30 -12.96
N LEU A 90 13.21 -3.35 -12.19
CA LEU A 90 14.54 -3.82 -11.84
C LEU A 90 15.08 -4.88 -12.81
N GLY A 91 14.25 -5.32 -13.76
CA GLY A 91 14.63 -6.28 -14.81
C GLY A 91 14.80 -7.70 -14.27
N MET A 92 14.06 -8.04 -13.22
CA MET A 92 14.15 -9.32 -12.53
C MET A 92 12.98 -10.26 -12.86
N GLY A 93 12.09 -9.85 -13.77
CA GLY A 93 10.94 -10.67 -14.20
C GLY A 93 9.79 -10.70 -13.20
N HIS A 94 9.81 -9.79 -12.22
CA HIS A 94 8.80 -9.61 -11.18
C HIS A 94 8.41 -8.14 -11.03
N ASP A 95 8.62 -7.36 -12.10
CA ASP A 95 8.53 -5.90 -12.09
C ASP A 95 7.08 -5.38 -12.09
N ASP A 96 6.11 -6.25 -12.32
CA ASP A 96 4.66 -6.03 -12.24
C ASP A 96 4.04 -6.62 -10.95
N THR A 97 4.86 -7.17 -10.05
CA THR A 97 4.36 -7.81 -8.83
C THR A 97 4.05 -6.77 -7.76
N SER A 98 2.85 -6.82 -7.20
CA SER A 98 2.43 -5.98 -6.07
C SER A 98 2.25 -6.82 -4.80
N SER A 99 2.60 -6.23 -3.65
CA SER A 99 2.21 -6.76 -2.34
C SER A 99 0.87 -6.17 -1.96
N VAL A 100 -0.15 -7.01 -1.81
CA VAL A 100 -1.47 -6.59 -1.34
C VAL A 100 -1.54 -6.82 0.17
N ASP A 101 -1.73 -5.74 0.93
CA ASP A 101 -2.15 -5.80 2.33
C ASP A 101 -3.66 -5.56 2.41
N ALA A 102 -4.35 -6.36 3.22
CA ALA A 102 -5.78 -6.21 3.45
C ALA A 102 -6.04 -6.06 4.94
N LYS A 103 -7.07 -5.27 5.27
CA LYS A 103 -7.65 -5.28 6.62
C LYS A 103 -8.78 -6.28 6.65
N GLU A 104 -8.62 -7.28 7.50
CA GLU A 104 -9.50 -8.42 7.59
C GLU A 104 -10.37 -8.30 8.83
N PHE A 105 -11.67 -8.51 8.66
CA PHE A 105 -12.62 -8.64 9.76
C PHE A 105 -12.97 -10.11 9.94
N LEU A 106 -12.86 -10.59 11.17
CA LEU A 106 -13.15 -11.97 11.56
C LEU A 106 -14.22 -11.96 12.64
N VAL A 107 -15.26 -12.78 12.48
CA VAL A 107 -16.25 -13.04 13.53
C VAL A 107 -15.79 -14.26 14.31
N THR A 108 -15.72 -14.10 15.64
CA THR A 108 -15.35 -15.21 16.53
C THR A 108 -16.59 -15.96 16.99
N SER A 109 -16.47 -17.28 17.12
CA SER A 109 -17.57 -18.15 17.57
C SER A 109 -17.97 -17.96 19.03
N ASN A 110 -17.12 -17.29 19.83
CA ASN A 110 -17.31 -17.07 21.25
C ASN A 110 -17.69 -15.62 21.60
N GLY A 111 -18.02 -14.80 20.59
CA GLY A 111 -18.44 -13.42 20.80
C GLY A 111 -19.75 -13.34 21.60
N ALA A 112 -19.86 -12.34 22.48
CA ALA A 112 -21.05 -12.14 23.32
C ALA A 112 -22.31 -11.76 22.52
N ASN A 113 -22.16 -11.33 21.26
CA ASN A 113 -23.25 -10.92 20.39
C ASN A 113 -23.01 -11.34 18.92
N PRO A 114 -23.21 -12.62 18.59
CA PRO A 114 -22.93 -13.15 17.24
C PRO A 114 -23.80 -12.48 16.17
N LYS A 115 -25.08 -12.20 16.46
CA LYS A 115 -26.00 -11.55 15.49
C LYS A 115 -25.53 -10.16 15.07
N ALA A 116 -25.02 -9.36 16.01
CA ALA A 116 -24.50 -8.04 15.67
C ALA A 116 -23.17 -8.12 14.91
N ALA A 117 -22.34 -9.12 15.21
CA ALA A 117 -21.10 -9.37 14.51
C ALA A 117 -21.36 -9.75 13.04
N ASP A 118 -22.32 -10.65 12.80
CA ASP A 118 -22.77 -11.03 11.45
C ASP A 118 -23.34 -9.82 10.69
N ALA A 119 -24.23 -9.05 11.31
CA ALA A 119 -24.79 -7.85 10.69
C ALA A 119 -23.74 -6.79 10.33
N PHE A 120 -22.65 -6.69 11.10
CA PHE A 120 -21.53 -5.81 10.80
C PHE A 120 -20.73 -6.31 9.58
N LEU A 121 -20.51 -7.62 9.45
CA LEU A 121 -19.89 -8.19 8.25
C LEU A 121 -20.79 -8.04 7.00
N ASP A 122 -22.10 -8.22 7.15
CA ASP A 122 -23.06 -7.98 6.07
C ASP A 122 -22.95 -6.55 5.54
N TYR A 123 -22.84 -5.55 6.44
CA TYR A 123 -22.60 -4.17 6.04
C TYR A 123 -21.26 -4.02 5.30
N TRP A 124 -20.17 -4.56 5.84
CA TRP A 124 -18.84 -4.42 5.23
C TRP A 124 -18.70 -5.07 3.85
N THR A 125 -19.52 -6.09 3.56
CA THR A 125 -19.56 -6.76 2.26
C THR A 125 -20.53 -6.11 1.27
N SER A 126 -21.26 -5.07 1.68
CA SER A 126 -22.21 -4.35 0.84
C SER A 126 -21.52 -3.39 -0.16
N ALA A 127 -22.26 -3.03 -1.22
CA ALA A 127 -21.87 -1.96 -2.14
C ALA A 127 -21.72 -0.60 -1.42
N GLU A 128 -22.50 -0.35 -0.36
CA GLU A 128 -22.44 0.90 0.40
C GLU A 128 -21.07 1.08 1.07
N ALA A 129 -20.60 0.07 1.80
CA ALA A 129 -19.29 0.10 2.44
C ALA A 129 -18.16 0.17 1.39
N ALA A 130 -18.28 -0.58 0.30
CA ALA A 130 -17.31 -0.54 -0.79
C ALA A 130 -17.19 0.86 -1.42
N ASN A 131 -18.32 1.50 -1.70
CA ASN A 131 -18.37 2.86 -2.25
C ASN A 131 -17.86 3.90 -1.25
N LEU A 132 -18.07 3.70 0.05
CA LEU A 132 -17.51 4.57 1.08
C LEU A 132 -15.97 4.51 1.07
N LEU A 133 -15.37 3.32 0.98
CA LEU A 133 -13.92 3.17 0.87
C LEU A 133 -13.37 3.91 -0.35
N ALA A 134 -13.95 3.68 -1.53
CA ALA A 134 -13.52 4.32 -2.78
C ALA A 134 -13.61 5.85 -2.71
N LYS A 135 -14.74 6.39 -2.22
CA LYS A 135 -14.91 7.85 -2.03
C LYS A 135 -13.82 8.45 -1.17
N ASN A 136 -13.38 7.73 -0.14
CA ASN A 136 -12.33 8.16 0.77
C ASN A 136 -10.91 7.91 0.21
N GLY A 137 -10.76 7.41 -1.02
CA GLY A 137 -9.44 7.22 -1.66
C GLY A 137 -8.75 5.90 -1.30
N TYR A 138 -9.45 4.93 -0.72
CA TYR A 138 -8.95 3.57 -0.59
C TYR A 138 -9.30 2.74 -1.84
N ALA A 139 -8.51 1.70 -2.13
CA ALA A 139 -8.96 0.65 -3.04
C ALA A 139 -9.92 -0.31 -2.31
N SER A 140 -11.09 -0.56 -2.90
CA SER A 140 -12.02 -1.56 -2.40
C SER A 140 -11.71 -2.95 -3.00
N PRO A 141 -11.69 -4.02 -2.20
CA PRO A 141 -11.61 -5.39 -2.71
C PRO A 141 -12.95 -5.92 -3.25
N SER A 142 -14.05 -5.17 -3.07
CA SER A 142 -15.38 -5.59 -3.49
C SER A 142 -15.62 -5.32 -4.97
N SER A 143 -16.15 -6.31 -5.69
CA SER A 143 -16.59 -6.16 -7.09
C SER A 143 -17.87 -5.31 -7.23
N GLN A 144 -18.53 -4.98 -6.12
CA GLN A 144 -19.74 -4.15 -6.10
C GLN A 144 -19.42 -2.63 -6.05
N VAL A 145 -18.15 -2.27 -5.97
CA VAL A 145 -17.73 -0.86 -5.94
C VAL A 145 -18.05 -0.18 -7.28
N ASP A 146 -18.57 1.04 -7.20
CA ASP A 146 -18.70 1.93 -8.35
C ASP A 146 -17.33 2.56 -8.65
N SER A 147 -16.70 2.12 -9.74
CA SER A 147 -15.36 2.57 -10.14
C SER A 147 -15.32 4.07 -10.50
N ALA A 148 -16.46 4.70 -10.78
CA ALA A 148 -16.52 6.14 -10.99
C ALA A 148 -16.16 6.95 -9.73
N LEU A 149 -16.21 6.33 -8.55
CA LEU A 149 -15.88 6.96 -7.26
C LEU A 149 -14.37 7.06 -6.99
N TYR A 150 -13.55 6.31 -7.74
CA TYR A 150 -12.10 6.41 -7.65
C TYR A 150 -11.58 7.73 -8.25
N GLY A 151 -10.45 8.22 -7.74
CA GLY A 151 -9.74 9.32 -8.36
C GLY A 151 -9.06 8.90 -9.66
N GLU A 152 -8.47 9.86 -10.37
CA GLU A 152 -7.87 9.60 -11.69
C GLU A 152 -6.64 8.69 -11.61
N ALA A 153 -5.79 8.85 -10.61
CA ALA A 153 -4.58 8.02 -10.43
C ALA A 153 -4.90 6.57 -10.06
N GLN A 154 -6.05 6.31 -9.46
CA GLN A 154 -6.53 4.96 -9.14
C GLN A 154 -7.16 4.23 -10.33
N LYS A 155 -7.45 4.94 -11.44
CA LYS A 155 -8.10 4.35 -12.64
C LYS A 155 -7.11 3.94 -13.73
N THR A 156 -5.84 4.31 -13.59
CA THR A 156 -4.74 4.00 -14.51
C THR A 156 -4.03 2.72 -14.12
#